data_AF-A0AAE1VZ35-F1
#
_entry.id   AF-A0AAE1VZ35-F1
#
_cell.length_a   1.000
_cell.length_b   1.000
_cell.length_c   1.000
_cell.angle_alpha   90.00
_cell.angle_beta   90.00
_cell.angle_gamma   90.00
#
_symmetry.space_group_name_H-M   'P 1'
#
loop_
_entity.id
_entity.type
_entity.pdbx_description
1 polymer ?
#
loop_
_entity_poly.entity_id
_entity_poly.type
_entity_poly.pdbx_seq_one_letter_code
_entity_poly.pdbx_strand_id
1 'polypeptide(L)'
;MSISWPRILPRGKLSGGVNKRGIAFYNNVFNELLANGITPFVTLFHWDLPQTLEDEYKGFLSPNIIDDFRDFAELCFKEFGDRVKHWITLNEPFSFASGGYDGSFVGRLAPGRCSLGTSVLKGTQQLSLTLLLITCSFPMRQLSNYIRRNIRALEMLKDFFVTANSKGEIGISLVAHWMEPYSSNKLDVQAAERALDFMYGWFLHPLVYGDYPRTMQSLVGNRLPNSLRSKVQW
;
A
#
# COMPACT_ATOMS: atom_id res chain seq x y z
N MET A 1 10.83 -6.46 -9.77
CA MET A 1 11.60 -5.20 -9.57
C MET A 1 10.64 -4.04 -9.42
N SER A 2 11.05 -2.87 -8.89
CA SER A 2 10.17 -1.68 -8.81
C SER A 2 10.68 -0.49 -9.63
N ILE A 3 9.75 0.36 -10.07
CA ILE A 3 10.04 1.68 -10.62
C ILE A 3 10.02 2.67 -9.46
N SER A 4 11.04 3.52 -9.38
CA SER A 4 11.12 4.52 -8.32
C SER A 4 10.32 5.76 -8.69
N TRP A 5 9.26 6.06 -7.93
CA TRP A 5 8.42 7.23 -8.15
C TRP A 5 9.22 8.54 -8.14
N PRO A 6 10.04 8.86 -7.11
CA PRO A 6 10.84 10.09 -7.11
C PRO A 6 11.91 10.13 -8.21
N ARG A 7 12.27 8.98 -8.81
CA ARG A 7 13.16 8.98 -9.98
C ARG A 7 12.45 9.43 -11.25
N ILE A 8 11.19 9.02 -11.46
CA ILE A 8 10.39 9.38 -12.63
C ILE A 8 9.80 10.79 -12.48
N LEU A 9 9.23 11.08 -11.31
CA LEU A 9 8.64 12.37 -10.94
C LEU A 9 9.34 12.91 -9.67
N PRO A 10 10.44 13.68 -9.81
CA PRO A 10 11.22 14.15 -8.66
C PRO A 10 10.46 15.03 -7.68
N ARG A 11 9.41 15.72 -8.16
CA ARG A 11 8.50 16.53 -7.32
C ARG A 11 7.19 15.81 -7.02
N GLY A 12 7.13 14.50 -7.28
CA GLY A 12 5.97 13.63 -7.08
C GLY A 12 4.86 13.76 -8.11
N LYS A 13 4.69 14.94 -8.71
CA LYS A 13 3.58 15.26 -9.64
C LYS A 13 4.05 15.47 -11.07
N LEU A 14 3.17 15.22 -12.04
CA LEU A 14 3.41 15.55 -13.46
C LEU A 14 3.66 17.05 -13.68
N SER A 15 2.93 17.92 -12.97
CA SER A 15 3.13 19.37 -13.00
C SER A 15 4.52 19.80 -12.52
N GLY A 16 5.16 18.96 -11.70
CA GLY A 16 6.53 19.13 -11.25
C GLY A 16 7.59 18.75 -12.29
N GLY A 17 7.19 18.16 -13.41
CA GLY A 17 8.05 17.76 -14.52
C GLY A 17 8.49 16.30 -14.45
N VAL A 18 8.63 15.71 -15.64
CA VAL A 18 9.06 14.32 -15.83
C VAL A 18 10.58 14.24 -16.02
N ASN A 19 11.23 13.37 -15.25
CA ASN A 19 12.66 13.11 -15.40
C ASN A 19 12.94 12.09 -16.51
N LYS A 20 13.22 12.61 -17.72
CA LYS A 20 13.52 11.78 -18.90
C LYS A 20 14.71 10.84 -18.71
N ARG A 21 15.69 11.19 -17.87
CA ARG A 21 16.83 10.29 -17.57
C ARG A 21 16.38 9.09 -16.73
N GLY A 22 15.41 9.28 -15.83
CA GLY A 22 14.77 8.20 -15.09
C GLY A 22 14.04 7.23 -16.02
N ILE A 23 13.29 7.76 -16.98
CA ILE A 23 12.62 6.95 -18.01
C ILE A 23 13.65 6.17 -18.85
N ALA A 24 14.70 6.84 -19.34
CA ALA A 24 15.75 6.20 -20.13
C ALA A 24 16.43 5.05 -19.37
N PHE A 25 16.67 5.21 -18.07
CA PHE A 25 17.21 4.15 -17.23
C PHE A 25 16.32 2.90 -17.23
N TYR A 26 15.02 3.03 -16.95
CA TYR A 26 14.12 1.88 -16.93
C TYR A 26 13.91 1.28 -18.31
N ASN A 27 13.88 2.10 -19.37
CA ASN A 27 13.87 1.61 -20.74
C ASN A 27 15.07 0.71 -21.05
N ASN A 28 16.28 1.13 -20.65
CA ASN A 28 17.48 0.33 -20.85
C ASN A 28 17.41 -0.98 -20.06
N VAL A 29 16.94 -0.94 -18.80
CA VAL A 29 16.77 -2.15 -17.98
C VAL A 29 15.78 -3.12 -18.61
N PHE A 30 14.60 -2.66 -19.03
CA PHE A 30 13.59 -3.53 -19.64
C PHE A 30 14.02 -4.08 -20.99
N ASN A 31 14.71 -3.26 -21.81
CA ASN A 31 15.27 -3.73 -23.07
C ASN A 31 16.32 -4.83 -22.84
N GLU A 32 17.22 -4.64 -21.86
CA GLU A 32 18.24 -5.64 -21.54
C GLU A 32 17.65 -6.93 -21.00
N LEU A 33 16.66 -6.85 -20.10
CA LEU A 33 15.95 -8.02 -19.59
C LEU A 33 15.33 -8.83 -20.74
N LEU A 34 14.61 -8.16 -21.64
CA LEU A 34 13.96 -8.82 -22.77
C LEU A 34 14.95 -9.36 -23.80
N ALA A 35 16.07 -8.67 -24.05
CA ALA A 35 17.14 -9.17 -24.91
C ALA A 35 17.75 -10.48 -24.39
N ASN A 36 17.69 -10.70 -23.07
CA ASN A 36 18.13 -11.93 -22.41
C ASN A 36 16.98 -12.91 -22.11
N GLY A 37 15.78 -12.69 -22.66
CA GLY A 37 14.63 -13.58 -22.50
C GLY A 37 13.99 -13.57 -21.10
N ILE A 38 14.22 -12.51 -20.31
CA ILE A 38 13.70 -12.37 -18.95
C ILE A 38 12.46 -11.47 -18.97
N THR A 39 11.31 -12.03 -18.59
CA THR A 39 10.04 -11.29 -18.52
C THR A 39 10.01 -10.35 -17.31
N PRO A 40 9.80 -9.03 -17.51
CA PRO A 40 9.75 -8.08 -16.41
C PRO A 40 8.39 -8.13 -15.66
N PHE A 41 8.46 -8.39 -14.36
CA PHE A 41 7.38 -8.16 -13.40
C PHE A 41 7.69 -6.90 -12.58
N VAL A 42 6.85 -5.88 -12.75
CA VAL A 42 7.17 -4.51 -12.33
C VAL A 42 6.21 -4.00 -11.27
N THR A 43 6.76 -3.60 -10.13
CA THR A 43 6.04 -2.94 -9.05
C THR A 43 6.07 -1.42 -9.24
N LEU A 44 4.91 -0.76 -9.19
CA LEU A 44 4.80 0.69 -9.29
C LEU A 44 5.18 1.39 -7.99
N PHE A 45 4.68 0.92 -6.85
CA PHE A 45 4.99 1.50 -5.55
C PHE A 45 5.60 0.47 -4.61
N HIS A 46 6.82 0.76 -4.14
CA HIS A 46 7.51 -0.07 -3.16
C HIS A 46 8.06 0.80 -2.03
N TRP A 47 7.14 1.48 -1.34
CA TRP A 47 7.39 2.27 -0.13
C TRP A 47 8.25 3.52 -0.35
N ASP A 48 8.38 3.95 -1.60
CA ASP A 48 9.29 5.00 -2.04
C ASP A 48 8.54 6.30 -2.38
N LEU A 49 7.62 6.70 -1.51
CA LEU A 49 6.84 7.93 -1.69
C LEU A 49 7.78 9.14 -1.84
N PRO A 50 7.62 9.99 -2.88
CA PRO A 50 8.37 11.24 -2.99
C PRO A 50 8.17 12.12 -1.76
N GLN A 51 9.27 12.51 -1.11
CA GLN A 51 9.24 13.31 0.13
C GLN A 51 8.45 14.61 -0.04
N THR A 52 8.45 15.20 -1.25
CA THR A 52 7.67 16.41 -1.56
C THR A 52 6.17 16.22 -1.30
N LEU A 53 5.61 15.03 -1.55
CA LEU A 53 4.19 14.75 -1.31
C LEU A 53 3.90 14.53 0.18
N GLU A 54 4.84 13.93 0.92
CA GLU A 54 4.76 13.83 2.39
C GLU A 54 4.83 15.22 3.03
N ASP A 55 5.71 16.10 2.55
CA ASP A 55 5.83 17.45 3.07
C ASP A 55 4.57 18.27 2.79
N GLU A 56 4.09 18.26 1.54
CA GLU A 56 2.98 19.07 1.06
C GLU A 56 1.65 18.71 1.72
N TYR A 57 1.31 17.42 1.77
CA TYR A 57 -0.01 16.98 2.25
C TYR A 57 -0.01 15.70 3.08
N LYS A 58 1.16 15.25 3.55
CA LYS A 58 1.31 14.02 4.36
C LYS A 58 1.02 12.73 3.57
N GLY A 59 1.32 12.75 2.27
CA GLY A 59 1.35 11.56 1.43
C GLY A 59 0.01 10.82 1.43
N PHE A 60 0.06 9.53 1.75
CA PHE A 60 -1.14 8.68 1.78
C PHE A 60 -2.18 9.05 2.86
N LEU A 61 -1.86 10.02 3.73
CA LEU A 61 -2.82 10.60 4.66
C LEU A 61 -3.70 11.70 4.05
N SER A 62 -3.48 12.08 2.80
CA SER A 62 -4.36 12.97 2.02
C SER A 62 -5.06 12.23 0.87
N PRO A 63 -6.30 12.57 0.50
CA PRO A 63 -6.95 12.01 -0.69
C PRO A 63 -6.24 12.40 -2.00
N ASN A 64 -5.47 13.49 -2.02
CA ASN A 64 -4.76 13.97 -3.21
C ASN A 64 -3.74 12.95 -3.74
N ILE A 65 -3.26 12.04 -2.88
CA ILE A 65 -2.33 10.98 -3.27
C ILE A 65 -2.89 10.07 -4.36
N ILE A 66 -4.22 9.94 -4.44
CA ILE A 66 -4.88 9.04 -5.39
C ILE A 66 -4.64 9.52 -6.81
N ASP A 67 -4.84 10.81 -7.05
CA ASP A 67 -4.65 11.42 -8.36
C ASP A 67 -3.16 11.45 -8.74
N ASP A 68 -2.28 11.82 -7.80
CA ASP A 68 -0.83 11.84 -8.07
C ASP A 68 -0.28 10.43 -8.35
N PHE A 69 -0.75 9.40 -7.65
CA PHE A 69 -0.35 8.01 -7.90
C PHE A 69 -0.91 7.47 -9.23
N ARG A 70 -2.15 7.83 -9.57
CA ARG A 70 -2.73 7.55 -10.88
C ARG A 70 -1.85 8.14 -11.97
N ASP A 71 -1.59 9.43 -11.92
CA ASP A 71 -0.79 10.14 -12.92
C ASP A 71 0.61 9.52 -13.11
N PHE A 72 1.25 9.10 -12.01
CA PHE A 72 2.52 8.36 -12.05
C PHE A 72 2.41 7.01 -12.76
N ALA A 73 1.38 6.21 -12.42
CA ALA A 73 1.17 4.91 -13.02
C ALA A 73 0.79 5.01 -14.50
N GLU A 74 -0.06 5.97 -14.89
CA GLU A 74 -0.42 6.23 -16.28
C GLU A 74 0.82 6.56 -17.12
N LEU A 75 1.71 7.40 -16.59
CA LEU A 75 2.99 7.68 -17.22
C LEU A 75 3.83 6.40 -17.39
N CYS A 76 3.90 5.54 -16.37
CA CYS A 76 4.61 4.27 -16.46
C CYS A 76 4.01 3.33 -17.51
N PHE A 77 2.68 3.22 -17.58
CA PHE A 77 2.00 2.40 -18.58
C PHE A 77 2.25 2.92 -19.99
N LYS A 78 2.22 4.25 -20.17
CA LYS A 78 2.50 4.88 -21.46
C LYS A 78 3.95 4.66 -21.92
N GLU A 79 4.91 4.80 -21.02
CA GLU A 79 6.34 4.75 -21.37
C GLU A 79 6.89 3.32 -21.47
N PHE A 80 6.32 2.37 -20.73
CA PHE A 80 6.86 1.02 -20.59
C PHE A 80 5.88 -0.11 -20.90
N GLY A 81 4.57 0.18 -21.01
CA GLY A 81 3.53 -0.82 -21.20
C GLY A 81 3.56 -1.52 -22.55
N ASP A 82 4.34 -1.04 -23.52
CA ASP A 82 4.63 -1.73 -24.77
C ASP A 82 5.39 -3.05 -24.53
N ARG A 83 6.29 -3.07 -23.53
CA ARG A 83 7.16 -4.19 -23.15
C ARG A 83 6.78 -4.86 -21.83
N VAL A 84 6.38 -4.09 -20.84
CA VAL A 84 6.00 -4.59 -19.51
C VAL A 84 4.53 -4.98 -19.50
N LYS A 85 4.26 -6.26 -19.27
CA LYS A 85 2.90 -6.83 -19.26
C LYS A 85 2.41 -7.27 -17.89
N HIS A 86 3.28 -7.40 -16.89
CA HIS A 86 2.87 -7.81 -15.54
C HIS A 86 3.18 -6.70 -14.54
N TRP A 87 2.11 -6.10 -14.00
CA TRP A 87 2.17 -4.94 -13.13
C TRP A 87 1.70 -5.28 -11.71
N ILE A 88 2.47 -4.84 -10.73
CA ILE A 88 2.10 -4.87 -9.32
C ILE A 88 1.94 -3.44 -8.88
N THR A 89 0.75 -3.06 -8.45
CA THR A 89 0.45 -1.69 -8.03
C THR A 89 1.18 -1.30 -6.76
N LEU A 90 0.91 -2.01 -5.66
CA LEU A 90 1.51 -1.80 -4.35
C LEU A 90 2.24 -3.07 -3.91
N ASN A 91 3.42 -2.91 -3.33
CA ASN A 91 4.06 -3.98 -2.57
C ASN A 91 3.68 -3.88 -1.09
N GLU A 92 3.16 -4.98 -0.53
CA GLU A 92 2.98 -5.20 0.90
C GLU A 92 2.34 -4.00 1.64
N PRO A 93 1.10 -3.61 1.29
CA PRO A 93 0.48 -2.46 1.90
C PRO A 93 0.24 -2.64 3.41
N PHE A 94 0.11 -3.89 3.90
CA PHE A 94 0.06 -4.19 5.33
C PHE A 94 1.35 -3.77 6.05
N SER A 95 2.52 -4.18 5.55
CA SER A 95 3.82 -3.83 6.12
C SER A 95 4.04 -2.32 6.11
N PHE A 96 3.75 -1.67 4.97
CA PHE A 96 3.90 -0.22 4.84
C PHE A 96 3.03 0.53 5.84
N ALA A 97 1.76 0.15 5.95
CA ALA A 97 0.81 0.85 6.78
C ALA A 97 1.08 0.61 8.28
N SER A 98 1.37 -0.64 8.65
CA SER A 98 1.68 -1.02 10.03
C SER A 98 2.99 -0.40 10.51
N GLY A 99 4.04 -0.44 9.69
CA GLY A 99 5.35 0.09 10.06
C GLY A 99 5.47 1.61 9.98
N GLY A 100 4.75 2.25 9.07
CA GLY A 100 4.79 3.70 8.87
C GLY A 100 3.81 4.49 9.73
N TYR A 101 2.68 3.88 10.16
CA TYR A 101 1.57 4.61 10.77
C TYR A 101 0.94 3.96 12.01
N ASP A 102 1.08 2.65 12.24
CA ASP A 102 0.40 1.92 13.33
C ASP A 102 1.24 1.76 14.61
N GLY A 103 2.56 1.89 14.50
CA GLY A 103 3.45 1.70 15.65
C GLY A 103 3.65 0.25 16.08
N SER A 104 3.03 -0.73 15.41
CA SER A 104 3.27 -2.17 15.57
C SER A 104 4.72 -2.55 15.20
N PHE A 105 5.39 -1.74 14.37
CA PHE A 105 6.85 -1.67 14.24
C PHE A 105 7.38 -0.28 14.65
N VAL A 106 6.97 0.27 15.80
CA VAL A 106 7.49 1.52 16.44
C VAL A 106 7.92 2.63 15.46
N GLY A 107 7.09 3.01 14.49
CA GLY A 107 7.45 4.07 13.52
C GLY A 107 8.83 3.92 12.87
N ARG A 108 9.30 2.67 12.72
CA ARG A 108 10.65 2.36 12.24
C ARG A 108 10.77 2.54 10.73
N LEU A 109 9.64 2.52 10.02
CA LEU A 109 9.57 2.79 8.59
C LEU A 109 9.07 4.22 8.37
N ALA A 110 9.58 4.87 7.32
CA ALA A 110 9.09 6.19 6.92
C ALA A 110 7.56 6.15 6.66
N PRO A 111 6.81 7.20 7.03
CA PRO A 111 7.25 8.47 7.62
C PRO A 111 7.44 8.45 9.15
N GLY A 112 7.41 7.28 9.79
CA GLY A 112 7.74 7.10 11.21
C GLY A 112 6.71 7.67 12.17
N ARG A 113 5.43 7.62 11.80
CA ARG A 113 4.34 8.19 12.60
C ARG A 113 3.85 7.15 13.61
N CYS A 114 3.73 7.56 14.87
CA CYS A 114 2.98 6.84 15.88
C CYS A 114 2.29 7.84 16.82
N SER A 115 1.32 7.35 17.60
CA SER A 115 0.53 8.15 18.54
C SER A 115 1.27 8.52 19.82
N LEU A 116 2.34 7.80 20.15
CA LEU A 116 3.31 8.27 21.12
C LEU A 116 4.18 9.29 20.39
N GLY A 117 4.31 10.51 20.90
CA GLY A 117 5.19 11.51 20.29
C GLY A 117 6.58 10.95 20.01
N THR A 118 7.32 11.59 19.11
CA THR A 118 8.70 11.25 18.70
C THR A 118 9.70 11.07 19.86
N SER A 119 9.30 11.37 21.10
CA SER A 119 10.08 11.19 22.34
C SER A 119 10.32 9.73 22.75
N VAL A 120 9.55 8.73 22.30
CA VAL A 120 9.82 7.32 22.65
C VAL A 120 11.07 6.76 21.95
N LEU A 121 11.52 7.41 20.87
CA LEU A 121 12.81 7.08 20.23
C LEU A 121 14.03 7.44 21.11
N LYS A 122 13.84 8.09 22.28
CA LYS A 122 14.95 8.56 23.14
C LYS A 122 15.13 7.82 24.48
N GLY A 123 14.34 6.81 24.82
CA GLY A 123 14.67 5.99 26.00
C GLY A 123 13.53 5.21 26.62
N THR A 124 13.79 3.92 26.80
CA THR A 124 13.33 3.02 27.87
C THR A 124 12.23 3.56 28.80
N GLN A 125 10.95 3.27 28.54
CA GLN A 125 9.95 3.07 29.60
C GLN A 125 8.87 2.06 29.15
N GLN A 126 8.54 1.15 30.06
CA GLN A 126 7.55 0.10 29.92
C GLN A 126 6.16 0.72 29.79
N LEU A 127 5.51 0.58 28.62
CA LEU A 127 4.24 1.23 28.32
C LEU A 127 3.07 0.44 28.95
N SER A 128 2.26 1.12 29.76
CA SER A 128 1.05 0.59 30.40
C SER A 128 -0.03 0.19 29.36
N LEU A 129 -0.80 -0.88 29.65
CA LEU A 129 -1.91 -1.40 28.82
C LEU A 129 -2.95 -0.33 28.42
N THR A 130 -3.18 0.67 29.28
CA THR A 130 -4.09 1.78 28.99
C THR A 130 -3.55 2.72 27.91
N LEU A 131 -2.22 2.87 27.87
CA LEU A 131 -1.52 3.62 26.84
C LEU A 131 -1.56 2.85 25.52
N LEU A 132 -1.48 1.50 25.55
CA LEU A 132 -1.64 0.65 24.37
C LEU A 132 -3.00 0.87 23.66
N LEU A 133 -4.08 0.96 24.43
CA LEU A 133 -5.44 1.15 23.90
C LEU A 133 -5.66 2.55 23.28
N ILE A 134 -5.08 3.59 23.87
CA ILE A 134 -5.08 4.96 23.31
C ILE A 134 -4.15 5.03 22.09
N THR A 135 -3.02 4.32 22.14
CA THR A 135 -2.12 4.20 20.99
C THR A 135 -2.69 3.38 19.85
N CYS A 136 -3.71 2.55 20.06
CA CYS A 136 -4.37 1.82 18.98
C CYS A 136 -5.56 2.57 18.36
N SER A 137 -6.01 3.71 18.91
CA SER A 137 -7.23 4.38 18.42
C SER A 137 -6.96 5.44 17.35
N PHE A 138 -5.91 6.25 17.51
CA PHE A 138 -5.52 7.27 16.52
C PHE A 138 -4.82 6.70 15.28
N PRO A 139 -3.88 5.74 15.42
CA PRO A 139 -3.25 5.07 14.29
C PRO A 139 -4.24 4.30 13.44
N MET A 140 -5.23 3.63 14.05
CA MET A 140 -6.26 2.92 13.31
C MET A 140 -7.10 3.83 12.41
N ARG A 141 -7.30 5.11 12.74
CA ARG A 141 -8.01 6.05 11.85
C ARG A 141 -7.13 6.50 10.67
N GLN A 142 -5.84 6.73 10.92
CA GLN A 142 -4.87 7.07 9.87
C GLN A 142 -4.64 5.89 8.92
N LEU A 143 -4.50 4.70 9.49
CA LEU A 143 -4.43 3.42 8.82
C LEU A 143 -5.70 3.16 8.00
N SER A 144 -6.88 3.31 8.59
CA SER A 144 -8.15 3.20 7.87
C SER A 144 -8.27 4.18 6.70
N ASN A 145 -7.86 5.44 6.88
CA ASN A 145 -7.85 6.42 5.78
C ASN A 145 -6.81 6.07 4.71
N TYR A 146 -5.62 5.59 5.10
CA TYR A 146 -4.62 5.04 4.20
C TYR A 146 -5.23 3.92 3.37
N ILE A 147 -5.90 2.96 4.00
CA ILE A 147 -6.47 1.77 3.35
C ILE A 147 -7.58 2.15 2.38
N ARG A 148 -8.54 3.00 2.80
CA ARG A 148 -9.59 3.50 1.89
C ARG A 148 -9.00 4.11 0.63
N ARG A 149 -7.93 4.90 0.78
CA ARG A 149 -7.29 5.59 -0.35
C ARG A 149 -6.49 4.64 -1.22
N ASN A 150 -5.78 3.68 -0.63
CA ASN A 150 -5.07 2.67 -1.40
C ASN A 150 -6.06 1.83 -2.19
N ILE A 151 -7.17 1.38 -1.59
CA ILE A 151 -8.18 0.63 -2.33
C ILE A 151 -8.80 1.47 -3.44
N ARG A 152 -9.13 2.73 -3.17
CA ARG A 152 -9.62 3.64 -4.21
C ARG A 152 -8.61 3.92 -5.33
N ALA A 153 -7.33 4.03 -4.99
CA ALA A 153 -6.27 4.17 -5.97
C ALA A 153 -6.11 2.90 -6.82
N LEU A 154 -6.20 1.71 -6.20
CA LEU A 154 -6.19 0.43 -6.90
C LEU A 154 -7.38 0.29 -7.85
N GLU A 155 -8.57 0.68 -7.42
CA GLU A 155 -9.78 0.74 -8.24
C GLU A 155 -9.58 1.63 -9.46
N MET A 156 -9.15 2.88 -9.24
CA MET A 156 -8.95 3.84 -10.32
C MET A 156 -7.84 3.40 -11.30
N LEU A 157 -6.76 2.81 -10.79
CA LEU A 157 -5.69 2.28 -11.61
C LEU A 157 -6.13 1.11 -12.47
N LYS A 158 -6.96 0.22 -11.91
CA LYS A 158 -7.54 -0.88 -12.66
C LYS A 158 -8.47 -0.36 -13.75
N ASP A 159 -9.40 0.54 -13.41
CA ASP A 159 -10.33 1.12 -14.38
C ASP A 159 -9.57 1.80 -15.52
N PHE A 160 -8.50 2.53 -15.20
CA PHE A 160 -7.62 3.12 -16.20
C PHE A 160 -6.90 2.06 -17.03
N PHE A 161 -6.28 1.05 -16.40
CA PHE A 161 -5.54 0.00 -17.08
C PHE A 161 -6.41 -0.73 -18.11
N VAL A 162 -7.66 -1.02 -17.73
CA VAL A 162 -8.70 -1.60 -18.62
C VAL A 162 -9.07 -0.62 -19.73
N THR A 163 -9.36 0.64 -19.40
CA THR A 163 -9.78 1.67 -20.37
C THR A 163 -8.68 2.01 -21.37
N ALA A 164 -7.41 1.97 -20.95
CA ALA A 164 -6.24 2.20 -21.79
C ALA A 164 -5.93 1.03 -22.74
N ASN A 165 -6.74 -0.04 -22.74
CA ASN A 165 -6.57 -1.24 -23.56
C ASN A 165 -5.15 -1.83 -23.46
N SER A 166 -4.56 -1.76 -22.26
CA SER A 166 -3.23 -2.30 -22.01
C SER A 166 -3.30 -3.82 -22.06
N LYS A 167 -2.53 -4.45 -22.97
CA LYS A 167 -2.52 -5.91 -23.19
C LYS A 167 -1.77 -6.70 -22.10
N GLY A 168 -1.97 -6.39 -20.82
CA GLY A 168 -1.25 -7.00 -19.71
C GLY A 168 -2.14 -7.38 -18.53
N GLU A 169 -1.49 -7.76 -17.43
CA GLU A 169 -2.08 -8.11 -16.15
C GLU A 169 -1.64 -7.10 -15.10
N ILE A 170 -2.56 -6.76 -14.20
CA ILE A 170 -2.31 -5.85 -13.09
C ILE A 170 -2.85 -6.45 -11.80
N GLY A 171 -2.05 -6.41 -10.74
CA GLY A 171 -2.39 -6.96 -9.44
C GLY A 171 -1.75 -6.18 -8.28
N ILE A 172 -1.70 -6.83 -7.13
CA ILE A 172 -1.11 -6.33 -5.89
C ILE A 172 -0.31 -7.44 -5.21
N SER A 173 0.78 -7.08 -4.52
CA SER A 173 1.55 -8.01 -3.69
C SER A 173 1.14 -7.85 -2.23
N LEU A 174 0.76 -8.95 -1.58
CA LEU A 174 0.27 -8.97 -0.19
C LEU A 174 1.19 -9.81 0.69
N VAL A 175 1.36 -9.38 1.94
CA VAL A 175 2.01 -10.18 2.98
C VAL A 175 1.04 -11.29 3.40
N ALA A 176 1.52 -12.53 3.41
CA ALA A 176 0.75 -13.69 3.81
C ALA A 176 1.62 -14.65 4.63
N HIS A 177 1.83 -14.34 5.91
CA HIS A 177 2.35 -15.33 6.85
C HIS A 177 1.34 -16.48 7.05
N TRP A 178 1.86 -17.69 7.11
CA TRP A 178 1.09 -18.85 7.52
C TRP A 178 0.80 -18.75 9.03
N MET A 179 -0.47 -18.78 9.41
CA MET A 179 -0.93 -18.65 10.79
C MET A 179 -1.33 -20.02 11.32
N GLU A 180 -0.55 -20.57 12.24
CA GLU A 180 -0.91 -21.79 12.98
C GLU A 180 -1.47 -21.45 14.36
N PRO A 181 -2.54 -22.11 14.80
CA PRO A 181 -3.06 -21.91 16.14
C PRO A 181 -2.08 -22.45 17.18
N TYR A 182 -1.96 -21.75 18.31
CA TYR A 182 -1.06 -22.15 19.40
C TYR A 182 -1.42 -23.54 19.98
N SER A 183 -2.72 -23.86 20.03
CA SER A 183 -3.22 -25.17 20.44
C SER A 183 -4.48 -25.55 19.67
N SER A 184 -4.99 -26.76 19.89
CA SER A 184 -6.28 -27.20 19.35
C SER A 184 -7.50 -26.55 20.03
N ASN A 185 -7.29 -25.64 20.99
CA ASN A 185 -8.37 -24.89 21.60
C ASN A 185 -9.06 -24.01 20.55
N LYS A 186 -10.41 -24.02 20.54
CA LYS A 186 -11.23 -23.20 19.65
C LYS A 186 -10.86 -21.72 19.68
N LEU A 187 -10.46 -21.18 20.84
CA LEU A 187 -10.05 -19.77 20.95
C LEU A 187 -8.77 -19.47 20.19
N ASP A 188 -7.82 -20.40 20.17
CA ASP A 188 -6.54 -20.25 19.47
C ASP A 188 -6.72 -20.40 17.95
N VAL A 189 -7.59 -21.34 17.53
CA VAL A 189 -8.01 -21.46 16.12
C VAL A 189 -8.62 -20.16 15.61
N GLN A 190 -9.58 -19.61 16.35
CA GLN A 190 -10.18 -18.33 15.99
C GLN A 190 -9.18 -17.16 16.07
N ALA A 191 -8.17 -17.23 16.92
CA ALA A 191 -7.11 -16.22 16.99
C ALA A 191 -6.22 -16.25 15.74
N ALA A 192 -5.84 -17.44 15.26
CA ALA A 192 -5.07 -17.60 14.02
C ALA A 192 -5.86 -17.08 12.80
N GLU A 193 -7.16 -17.40 12.71
CA GLU A 193 -8.05 -16.86 11.66
C GLU A 193 -8.11 -15.33 11.70
N ARG A 194 -8.30 -14.73 12.88
CA ARG A 194 -8.28 -13.27 13.04
C ARG A 194 -6.94 -12.67 12.64
N ALA A 195 -5.83 -13.30 12.99
CA ALA A 195 -4.49 -12.80 12.62
C ALA A 195 -4.32 -12.77 11.09
N LEU A 196 -4.81 -13.79 10.38
CA LEU A 196 -4.81 -13.82 8.92
C LEU A 196 -5.70 -12.74 8.31
N ASP A 197 -6.91 -12.53 8.86
CA ASP A 197 -7.82 -11.49 8.41
C ASP A 197 -7.22 -10.08 8.56
N PHE A 198 -6.57 -9.79 9.69
CA PHE A 198 -5.97 -8.48 9.97
C PHE A 198 -4.65 -8.22 9.23
N MET A 199 -4.11 -9.22 8.52
CA MET A 199 -2.88 -9.07 7.73
C MET A 199 -3.17 -9.17 6.23
N TYR A 200 -3.70 -10.32 5.80
CA TYR A 200 -3.96 -10.65 4.40
C TYR A 200 -5.37 -10.22 3.97
N GLY A 201 -6.37 -10.61 4.77
CA GLY A 201 -7.78 -10.33 4.49
C GLY A 201 -8.09 -8.83 4.40
N TRP A 202 -7.35 -8.00 5.14
CA TRP A 202 -7.54 -6.56 5.22
C TRP A 202 -7.50 -5.87 3.84
N PHE A 203 -6.59 -6.29 2.97
CA PHE A 203 -6.45 -5.74 1.62
C PHE A 203 -7.08 -6.64 0.57
N LEU A 204 -7.06 -7.97 0.75
CA LEU A 204 -7.66 -8.88 -0.22
C LEU A 204 -9.18 -8.72 -0.29
N HIS A 205 -9.87 -8.74 0.86
CA HIS A 205 -11.33 -8.78 0.87
C HIS A 205 -11.98 -7.57 0.18
N PRO A 206 -11.53 -6.32 0.41
CA PRO A 206 -12.08 -5.19 -0.32
C PRO A 206 -11.88 -5.28 -1.82
N LEU A 207 -10.75 -5.83 -2.28
CA LEU A 207 -10.45 -5.96 -3.70
C LEU A 207 -11.22 -7.09 -4.39
N VAL A 208 -11.65 -8.12 -3.67
CA VAL A 208 -12.35 -9.28 -4.25
C VAL A 208 -13.86 -9.21 -4.01
N TYR A 209 -14.26 -8.77 -2.80
CA TYR A 209 -15.64 -8.80 -2.34
C TYR A 209 -16.27 -7.41 -2.16
N GLY A 210 -15.47 -6.33 -2.25
CA GLY A 210 -15.94 -4.95 -2.05
C GLY A 210 -16.19 -4.56 -0.58
N ASP A 211 -15.78 -5.39 0.38
CA ASP A 211 -15.95 -5.12 1.81
C ASP A 211 -14.81 -5.72 2.63
N TYR A 212 -14.62 -5.27 3.88
CA TYR A 212 -13.61 -5.81 4.79
C TYR A 212 -14.02 -7.18 5.36
N PRO A 213 -13.10 -8.00 5.90
CA PRO A 213 -13.45 -9.24 6.60
C PRO A 213 -14.44 -8.97 7.76
N ARG A 214 -15.40 -9.89 7.97
CA ARG A 214 -16.44 -9.73 9.01
C ARG A 214 -15.86 -9.61 10.42
N THR A 215 -14.77 -10.35 10.69
CA THR A 215 -14.01 -10.25 11.93
C THR A 215 -13.53 -8.81 12.17
N MET A 216 -12.93 -8.18 11.16
CA MET A 216 -12.50 -6.78 11.24
C MET A 216 -13.67 -5.82 11.41
N GLN A 217 -14.77 -6.00 10.66
CA GLN A 217 -15.97 -5.17 10.82
C GLN A 217 -16.49 -5.18 12.26
N SER A 218 -16.56 -6.37 12.88
CA SER A 218 -17.04 -6.54 14.25
C SER A 218 -16.11 -5.95 15.31
N LEU A 219 -14.79 -6.11 15.16
CA LEU A 219 -13.80 -5.72 16.17
C LEU A 219 -13.35 -4.26 16.05
N VAL A 220 -13.29 -3.74 14.83
CA VAL A 220 -12.81 -2.38 14.55
C VAL A 220 -13.96 -1.38 14.54
N GLY A 221 -15.15 -1.79 14.09
CA GLY A 221 -16.37 -0.98 14.07
C GLY A 221 -16.20 0.31 13.27
N ASN A 222 -16.67 1.43 13.83
CA ASN A 222 -16.70 2.76 13.19
C ASN A 222 -15.31 3.33 12.85
N ARG A 223 -14.22 2.69 13.30
CA ARG A 223 -12.86 3.06 12.91
C ARG A 223 -12.50 2.54 11.52
N LEU A 224 -13.16 1.48 11.03
CA LEU A 224 -13.03 1.08 9.64
C LEU A 224 -13.73 2.10 8.75
N PRO A 225 -13.19 2.38 7.57
CA PRO A 225 -13.89 3.14 6.56
C PRO A 225 -15.25 2.51 6.26
N ASN A 226 -16.31 3.32 6.12
CA ASN A 226 -17.57 2.86 5.52
C ASN A 226 -17.29 2.12 4.20
N SER A 227 -18.09 1.08 3.91
CA SER A 227 -17.88 0.14 2.80
C SER A 227 -17.54 0.85 1.50
N LEU A 228 -16.59 0.26 0.77
CA LEU A 228 -16.21 0.69 -0.56
C LEU A 228 -17.37 0.26 -1.47
N ARG A 229 -18.16 1.23 -1.94
CA ARG A 229 -19.40 0.94 -2.68
C ARG A 229 -19.15 0.32 -4.07
N SER A 230 -17.92 0.07 -4.46
CA SER A 230 -17.54 -0.55 -5.72
C SER A 230 -17.15 -2.01 -5.48
N LYS A 231 -17.96 -2.94 -6.01
CA LYS A 231 -17.48 -4.32 -6.23
C LYS A 231 -16.39 -4.26 -7.28
N VAL A 232 -15.16 -4.58 -6.90
CA VAL A 232 -14.06 -4.74 -7.85
C VAL A 232 -14.08 -6.19 -8.34
N GLN A 233 -14.67 -6.44 -9.51
CA GLN A 233 -14.58 -7.75 -10.16
C GLN A 233 -13.32 -7.80 -11.03
N TRP A 234 -12.32 -8.58 -10.62
CA TRP A 234 -11.10 -8.88 -11.41
C TRP A 234 -11.41 -9.83 -12.56
#